data_AF-A0A255PL93-F1
#
_entry.id   AF-A0A255PL93-F1
#
_cell.length_a   1.000
_cell.length_b   1.000
_cell.length_c   1.000
_cell.angle_alpha   90.00
_cell.angle_beta   90.00
_cell.angle_gamma   90.00
#
_symmetry.space_group_name_H-M   'P 1'
#
loop_
_entity.id
_entity.type
_entity.pdbx_description
1 polymer ?
#
loop_
_entity_poly.entity_id
_entity_poly.type
_entity_poly.pdbx_seq_one_letter_code
_entity_poly.pdbx_strand_id
1 'polypeptide(L)'
;MSDAAGRARRQELLEAIRAQPGDWTTGMALRWYRANGWPVTRTVARADLGRLVADGLLLALGPENARFYRLNPARDPRLGHGWQTPANTPGRVKHRPRRR
;
A
#
# COMPACT_ATOMS: atom_id res chain seq x y z
N MET A 1 14.71 -15.30 11.21
CA MET A 1 14.35 -14.62 12.47
C MET A 1 13.36 -13.51 12.15
N SER A 2 12.35 -13.27 13.02
CA SER A 2 11.54 -12.03 13.06
C SER A 2 10.19 -11.96 12.32
N ASP A 3 9.39 -13.03 12.26
CA ASP A 3 8.04 -12.93 11.66
C ASP A 3 7.07 -12.12 12.54
N ALA A 4 7.19 -12.24 13.88
CA ALA A 4 6.39 -11.46 14.84
C ALA A 4 6.75 -9.96 14.82
N ALA A 5 8.04 -9.61 14.89
CA ALA A 5 8.49 -8.22 14.83
C ALA A 5 8.17 -7.57 13.46
N GLY A 6 8.29 -8.33 12.37
CA GLY A 6 7.88 -7.89 11.04
C GLY A 6 6.36 -7.62 10.96
N ARG A 7 5.53 -8.46 11.58
CA ARG A 7 4.08 -8.23 11.68
C ARG A 7 3.75 -6.98 12.50
N ALA A 8 4.33 -6.82 13.69
CA ALA A 8 4.10 -5.65 14.56
C ALA A 8 4.45 -4.35 13.83
N ARG A 9 5.65 -4.29 13.23
CA ARG A 9 6.10 -3.15 12.43
C ARG A 9 5.13 -2.80 11.29
N ARG A 10 4.65 -3.80 10.54
CA ARG A 10 3.68 -3.57 9.45
C ARG A 10 2.34 -3.05 9.97
N GLN A 11 1.89 -3.53 11.13
CA GLN A 11 0.67 -3.07 11.75
C GLN A 11 0.79 -1.60 12.18
N GLU A 12 1.91 -1.21 12.78
CA GLU A 12 2.13 0.18 13.16
C GLU A 12 2.21 1.11 11.94
N LEU A 13 2.87 0.68 10.86
CA LEU A 13 2.87 1.43 9.59
C LEU A 13 1.44 1.60 9.06
N LEU A 14 0.63 0.55 9.11
CA LEU A 14 -0.77 0.63 8.68
C LEU A 14 -1.58 1.61 9.52
N GLU A 15 -1.43 1.59 10.85
CA GLU A 15 -2.08 2.56 11.73
C GLU A 15 -1.60 3.99 11.48
N ALA A 16 -0.32 4.21 11.16
CA ALA A 16 0.19 5.52 10.78
C ALA A 16 -0.45 6.03 9.47
N ILE A 17 -0.60 5.16 8.48
CA ILE A 17 -1.27 5.50 7.22
C ILE A 17 -2.76 5.81 7.48
N ARG A 18 -3.40 5.10 8.41
CA ARG A 18 -4.79 5.37 8.86
C ARG A 18 -4.92 6.70 9.58
N ALA A 19 -3.97 7.06 10.43
CA ALA A 19 -3.95 8.33 11.14
C ALA A 19 -3.67 9.52 10.20
N GLN A 20 -2.89 9.30 9.14
CA GLN A 20 -2.61 10.30 8.12
C GLN A 20 -2.94 9.76 6.72
N PRO A 21 -4.23 9.73 6.34
CA PRO A 21 -4.67 9.31 5.03
C PRO A 21 -4.08 10.20 3.94
N GLY A 22 -3.65 9.60 2.83
CA GLY A 22 -3.06 10.32 1.71
C GLY A 22 -2.11 9.46 0.91
N ASP A 23 -1.27 10.13 0.11
CA ASP A 23 -0.25 9.48 -0.71
C ASP A 23 0.98 9.14 0.11
N TRP A 24 1.20 7.85 0.32
CA TRP A 24 2.40 7.34 0.96
C TRP A 24 3.39 6.85 -0.07
N THR A 25 4.60 7.39 -0.05
CA THR A 25 5.71 6.85 -0.84
C THR A 25 6.57 5.90 0.00
N THR A 26 7.36 5.04 -0.65
CA THR A 26 8.35 4.21 0.08
C THR A 26 9.33 5.08 0.89
N GLY A 27 9.67 6.29 0.41
CA GLY A 27 10.53 7.21 1.14
C GLY A 27 9.86 7.81 2.39
N MET A 28 8.55 8.03 2.36
CA MET A 28 7.78 8.44 3.54
C MET A 28 7.69 7.31 4.57
N ALA A 29 7.37 6.09 4.14
CA ALA A 29 7.35 4.92 5.03
C ALA A 29 8.72 4.68 5.69
N LEU A 30 9.82 4.81 4.94
CA LEU A 30 11.17 4.69 5.49
C LEU A 30 11.47 5.78 6.53
N ARG A 31 11.10 7.04 6.24
CA ARG A 31 11.28 8.15 7.19
C ARG A 31 10.45 7.92 8.46
N TRP A 32 9.22 7.47 8.30
CA TRP A 32 8.34 7.14 9.42
C TRP A 32 8.94 6.01 10.28
N TYR A 33 9.42 4.93 9.66
CA TYR A 33 10.06 3.84 10.40
C TYR A 33 11.28 4.31 11.21
N ARG A 34 12.15 5.11 10.62
CA ARG A 34 13.33 5.66 11.32
C ARG A 34 12.93 6.56 12.49
N ALA A 35 11.89 7.37 12.31
CA ALA A 35 11.37 8.22 13.38
C ALA A 35 10.76 7.43 14.55
N ASN A 36 10.24 6.22 14.27
CA ASN A 36 9.63 5.34 15.27
C ASN A 36 10.60 4.25 15.78
N GLY A 37 11.91 4.41 15.54
CA GLY A 37 12.93 3.51 16.09
C GLY A 37 13.08 2.16 15.38
N TRP A 38 12.47 1.98 14.20
CA TRP A 38 12.62 0.76 13.41
C TRP A 38 13.86 0.85 12.49
N PRO A 39 14.92 0.05 12.72
CA PRO A 39 16.14 0.08 11.91
C PRO A 39 15.94 -0.72 10.62
N VAL A 40 15.15 -0.18 9.69
CA VAL A 40 14.84 -0.84 8.41
C VAL A 40 15.46 -0.13 7.22
N THR A 41 15.72 -0.92 6.18
CA THR A 41 16.19 -0.41 4.88
C THR A 41 15.01 0.01 4.01
N ARG A 42 15.30 0.76 2.93
CA ARG A 42 14.31 1.10 1.91
C ARG A 42 13.67 -0.15 1.28
N THR A 43 14.45 -1.22 1.10
CA THR A 43 13.98 -2.50 0.58
C THR A 43 12.93 -3.13 1.48
N VAL A 44 13.18 -3.13 2.80
CA VAL A 44 12.24 -3.65 3.79
C VAL A 44 10.96 -2.81 3.82
N ALA A 45 11.07 -1.47 3.80
CA ALA A 45 9.90 -0.60 3.73
C ALA A 45 9.06 -0.83 2.45
N ARG A 46 9.71 -1.05 1.30
CA ARG A 46 9.01 -1.40 0.04
C ARG A 46 8.34 -2.76 0.14
N ALA A 47 9.00 -3.76 0.72
CA ALA A 47 8.45 -5.09 0.92
C ALA A 47 7.22 -5.08 1.84
N ASP A 48 7.27 -4.30 2.93
CA ASP A 48 6.15 -4.15 3.85
C ASP A 48 4.94 -3.49 3.17
N LEU A 49 5.13 -2.40 2.44
CA LEU A 49 4.07 -1.77 1.64
C LEU A 49 3.51 -2.75 0.61
N GLY A 50 4.36 -3.52 -0.06
CA GLY A 50 3.95 -4.58 -0.99
C GLY A 50 3.13 -5.66 -0.31
N ARG A 51 3.48 -6.04 0.92
CA ARG A 51 2.71 -7.00 1.72
C ARG A 51 1.33 -6.44 2.09
N LEU A 52 1.24 -5.19 2.53
CA LEU A 52 -0.04 -4.53 2.82
C LEU A 52 -0.93 -4.39 1.58
N VAL A 53 -0.35 -4.24 0.40
CA VAL A 53 -1.08 -4.28 -0.88
C VAL A 53 -1.56 -5.70 -1.20
N ALA A 54 -0.70 -6.71 -1.01
CA ALA A 54 -1.07 -8.12 -1.22
C ALA A 54 -2.20 -8.56 -0.28
N ASP A 55 -2.22 -8.05 0.95
CA ASP A 55 -3.28 -8.26 1.93
C ASP A 55 -4.53 -7.40 1.64
N GLY A 56 -4.51 -6.57 0.59
CA GLY A 56 -5.64 -5.76 0.12
C GLY A 56 -5.92 -4.49 0.93
N LEU A 57 -5.08 -4.18 1.91
CA LEU A 57 -5.26 -3.04 2.82
C LEU A 57 -4.86 -1.70 2.18
N LEU A 58 -3.90 -1.76 1.25
CA LEU A 58 -3.44 -0.61 0.47
C LEU A 58 -3.67 -0.83 -1.03
N LEU A 59 -3.80 0.27 -1.76
CA LEU A 59 -3.79 0.33 -3.21
C LEU A 59 -2.44 0.88 -3.68
N ALA A 60 -1.74 0.12 -4.54
CA ALA A 60 -0.54 0.60 -5.22
C ALA A 60 -0.94 1.38 -6.48
N LEU A 61 -0.54 2.65 -6.56
CA LEU A 61 -0.89 3.56 -7.63
C LEU A 61 0.36 4.16 -8.29
N GLY A 62 0.22 4.59 -9.54
CA GLY A 62 1.29 5.21 -10.31
C GLY A 62 2.28 4.23 -10.98
N PRO A 63 3.15 4.76 -11.86
CA PRO A 63 4.18 3.97 -12.53
C PRO A 63 5.26 3.53 -11.54
N GLU A 64 6.06 2.52 -11.89
CA GLU A 64 7.07 1.94 -11.01
C GLU A 64 8.02 2.96 -10.37
N ASN A 65 8.42 3.99 -11.12
CA ASN A 65 9.35 5.04 -10.66
C ASN A 65 8.68 6.14 -9.82
N ALA A 66 7.35 6.23 -9.81
CA ALA A 66 6.58 7.19 -9.02
C ALA A 66 5.46 6.48 -8.24
N ARG A 67 5.72 5.25 -7.79
CA ARG A 67 4.72 4.44 -7.10
C ARG A 67 4.42 5.02 -5.72
N PHE A 68 3.14 5.24 -5.45
CA PHE A 68 2.62 5.64 -4.16
C PHE A 68 1.50 4.70 -3.72
N TYR A 69 1.17 4.74 -2.44
CA TYR A 69 0.26 3.83 -1.78
C TYR A 69 -0.82 4.63 -1.06
N ARG A 70 -2.07 4.22 -1.22
CA ARG A 70 -3.23 4.79 -0.50
C ARG A 70 -3.95 3.70 0.28
N LEU A 71 -4.68 4.09 1.32
CA LEU A 71 -5.63 3.17 1.97
C LEU A 71 -6.64 2.67 0.96
N ASN A 72 -6.99 1.39 1.08
CA ASN A 72 -8.11 0.82 0.36
C ASN A 72 -9.41 1.10 1.14
N PRO A 73 -10.27 2.03 0.67
CA PRO A 73 -11.52 2.37 1.38
C PRO A 73 -12.50 1.18 1.44
N ALA A 74 -12.42 0.23 0.52
CA ALA A 74 -13.27 -0.96 0.52
C ALA A 74 -12.89 -1.98 1.61
N ARG A 75 -11.71 -1.83 2.23
CA ARG A 75 -11.20 -2.73 3.27
C ARG A 75 -11.00 -2.04 4.61
N ASP A 76 -11.17 -0.71 4.68
CA ASP A 76 -11.06 0.04 5.92
C ASP A 76 -12.46 0.36 6.49
N PRO A 77 -12.88 -0.32 7.58
CA PRO A 77 -14.20 -0.10 8.18
C PRO A 77 -14.36 1.31 8.77
N ARG A 78 -13.27 2.06 9.00
CA ARG A 78 -13.29 3.41 9.57
C ARG A 78 -13.69 4.48 8.56
N LEU A 79 -13.55 4.20 7.26
CA LEU A 79 -13.87 5.15 6.20
C LEU A 79 -15.36 5.14 5.80
N GLY A 80 -16.19 4.35 6.49
CA GLY A 80 -17.63 4.28 6.27
C GLY A 80 -17.99 3.67 4.92
N HIS A 81 -18.46 2.42 4.92
CA HIS A 81 -19.04 1.80 3.72
C HIS A 81 -20.44 2.35 3.43
N GLY A 82 -20.54 3.64 3.14
CA GLY A 82 -21.74 4.24 2.57
C GLY A 82 -21.84 3.87 1.10
N TRP A 83 -22.29 2.65 0.81
CA TRP A 83 -22.65 2.15 -0.53
C TRP A 83 -21.51 2.12 -1.56
N GLN A 84 -20.92 0.93 -1.81
CA GLN A 84 -20.08 0.74 -2.98
C GLN A 84 -20.46 -0.50 -3.79
N THR A 85 -21.04 -0.19 -4.95
CA THR A 85 -20.93 -0.91 -6.22
C THR A 85 -19.58 -1.61 -6.35
N PRO A 86 -19.53 -2.91 -6.72
CA PRO A 86 -18.28 -3.57 -7.04
C PRO A 86 -17.67 -2.87 -8.25
N ALA A 87 -16.61 -2.09 -8.04
CA ALA A 87 -15.81 -1.54 -9.11
C ALA A 87 -15.12 -2.69 -9.83
N ASN A 88 -15.82 -3.20 -10.83
CA ASN A 88 -15.32 -3.68 -12.12
C ASN A 88 -13.80 -3.54 -12.23
N THR A 89 -13.10 -4.68 -12.20
CA THR A 89 -11.74 -4.75 -12.71
C THR A 89 -11.86 -4.83 -14.22
N PRO A 90 -11.66 -3.76 -15.02
CA PRO A 90 -11.33 -3.99 -16.40
C PRO A 90 -9.94 -4.59 -16.40
N GLY A 91 -9.89 -5.92 -16.58
CA GLY A 91 -8.74 -6.57 -17.17
C GLY A 91 -8.34 -5.73 -18.38
N ARG A 92 -7.22 -5.03 -18.25
CA ARG A 92 -6.64 -4.21 -19.29
C ARG A 92 -6.11 -5.14 -20.38
N VAL A 93 -7.01 -5.68 -21.19
CA VAL A 93 -6.68 -6.30 -22.47
C VAL A 93 -6.10 -5.18 -23.31
N LYS A 94 -4.78 -5.18 -23.46
CA LYS A 94 -4.08 -4.34 -24.43
C LYS A 94 -4.45 -4.86 -25.81
N HIS A 95 -5.50 -4.33 -26.41
CA HIS A 95 -5.79 -4.55 -27.82
C HIS A 95 -4.65 -3.93 -28.64
N ARG A 96 -3.82 -4.77 -29.27
CA ARG A 96 -2.86 -4.35 -30.30
C ARG A 96 -3.48 -4.61 -31.66
N PRO A 97 -3.65 -3.61 -32.54
CA PRO A 97 -4.03 -3.90 -33.91
C PRO A 97 -2.87 -4.64 -34.61
N ARG A 98 -3.15 -5.80 -35.20
CA ARG A 98 -2.23 -6.44 -36.14
C ARG A 98 -2.30 -5.66 -37.46
N ARG A 99 -1.19 -5.00 -37.80
CA ARG A 99 -0.94 -4.51 -39.16
C ARG A 99 -0.49 -5.70 -40.03
N ARG A 100 -1.30 -6.08 -41.02
CA ARG A 100 -0.90 -6.27 -42.42
C ARG A 100 -2.10 -6.68 -43.25
#